data_AF-A0A257VCW9-F1
#
_entry.id   AF-A0A257VCW9-F1
#
_cell.length_a   1.000
_cell.length_b   1.000
_cell.length_c   1.000
_cell.angle_alpha   90.00
_cell.angle_beta   90.00
_cell.angle_gamma   90.00
#
_symmetry.space_group_name_H-M   'P 1'
#
loop_
_entity.id
_entity.type
_entity.pdbx_description
1 polymer ?
#
loop_
_entity_poly.entity_id
_entity_poly.type
_entity_poly.pdbx_seq_one_letter_code
_entity_poly.pdbx_strand_id
1 'polypeptide(L)'
;MTRRLAVAAAIFLVALPAWAAEEGGAGFLGLPTIFWKVANFAFFFGLLFFLLARPAAKFFRSRGEQIATQLAEAKRAQREAEELRAEMNGRLAALSGEIKALQERLHNEGEREREALVRQGDAEAARLTGQIEQEAARRVADARRQLAAEAASVAADLAIELLQRELTAEDRERIFRTTLERLDEQAAGGAR
;
A
#
# COMPACT_ATOMS: atom_id res chain seq x y z
N MET A 1 16.41 12.30 58.40
CA MET A 1 16.98 13.66 58.60
C MET A 1 17.03 14.05 60.07
N THR A 2 15.95 13.78 60.81
CA THR A 2 15.77 14.04 62.25
C THR A 2 16.88 13.49 63.17
N ARG A 3 17.35 12.25 62.98
CA ARG A 3 18.45 11.68 63.81
C ARG A 3 19.81 12.36 63.64
N ARG A 4 20.13 12.91 62.45
CA ARG A 4 21.44 13.57 62.20
C ARG A 4 21.45 15.00 62.74
N LEU A 5 20.33 15.70 62.60
CA LEU A 5 20.08 17.00 63.24
C LEU A 5 20.03 16.87 64.77
N ALA A 6 19.43 15.80 65.31
CA ALA A 6 19.43 15.53 66.75
C ALA A 6 20.84 15.28 67.30
N VAL A 7 21.72 14.61 66.54
CA VAL A 7 23.13 14.40 66.95
C VAL A 7 23.94 15.69 66.83
N ALA A 8 23.78 16.48 65.76
CA ALA A 8 24.43 17.79 65.66
C ALA A 8 23.95 18.77 66.75
N ALA A 9 22.65 18.78 67.05
CA ALA A 9 22.05 19.57 68.12
C ALA A 9 22.50 19.07 69.51
N ALA A 10 22.59 17.76 69.74
CA ALA A 10 23.10 17.21 70.99
C ALA A 10 24.60 17.54 71.20
N ILE A 11 25.39 17.57 70.13
CA ILE A 11 26.80 17.95 70.23
C ILE A 11 26.97 19.46 70.46
N PHE A 12 26.13 20.30 69.84
CA PHE A 12 26.07 21.73 70.15
C PHE A 12 25.61 21.99 71.59
N LEU A 13 24.69 21.16 72.10
CA LEU A 13 24.22 21.20 73.49
C LEU A 13 25.30 20.79 74.51
N VAL A 14 26.20 19.86 74.14
CA VAL A 14 27.37 19.46 74.93
C VAL A 14 28.53 20.48 74.85
N ALA A 15 28.50 21.41 73.88
CA ALA A 15 29.47 22.50 73.75
C ALA A 15 29.08 23.77 74.55
N LEU A 16 27.80 23.92 74.97
CA LEU A 16 27.33 25.01 75.82
C LEU A 16 28.06 25.17 77.18
N PRO A 17 28.45 24.11 77.92
CA PRO A 17 29.18 24.28 79.18
C PRO A 17 30.61 24.78 79.00
N ALA A 18 31.15 24.86 77.77
CA ALA A 18 32.47 25.42 77.54
C ALA A 18 32.51 26.96 77.68
N TRP A 19 31.37 27.63 77.53
CA TRP A 19 31.24 29.08 77.75
C TRP A 19 30.79 29.42 79.19
N ALA A 20 30.24 28.44 79.92
CA ALA A 20 29.87 28.59 81.33
C ALA A 20 31.01 28.23 82.31
N ALA A 21 32.17 27.79 81.81
CA ALA A 21 33.35 27.46 82.61
C ALA A 21 34.43 28.56 82.57
N GLU A 22 34.03 29.81 82.31
CA GLU A 22 34.93 30.99 82.33
C GLU A 22 34.98 31.73 83.68
N GLU A 23 34.36 31.21 84.74
CA GLU A 23 34.60 31.67 86.12
C GLU A 23 35.00 30.49 87.01
N GLY A 24 36.28 30.40 87.36
CA GLY A 24 36.81 29.38 88.26
C GLY A 24 38.26 29.04 87.99
N GLY A 25 39.15 29.97 88.35
CA GLY A 25 40.56 29.65 88.53
C GLY A 25 40.77 28.56 89.59
N ALA A 26 41.92 27.89 89.49
CA ALA A 26 42.39 26.75 90.27
C ALA A 26 41.79 25.39 89.86
N GLY A 27 42.67 24.56 89.30
CA GLY A 27 42.31 23.26 88.74
C GLY A 27 41.68 22.33 89.76
N PHE A 28 40.64 21.63 89.33
CA PHE A 28 40.06 20.53 90.10
C PHE A 28 41.03 19.33 90.22
N LEU A 29 42.15 19.28 89.46
CA LEU A 29 43.11 18.17 89.51
C LEU A 29 44.58 18.52 89.12
N GLY A 30 44.98 19.80 89.12
CA GLY A 30 46.40 20.18 88.87
C GLY A 30 46.92 20.03 87.43
N LEU A 31 46.08 19.73 86.44
CA LEU A 31 46.46 19.69 85.03
C LEU A 31 46.18 21.03 84.33
N PRO A 32 47.03 21.50 83.40
CA PRO A 32 46.79 22.73 82.65
C PRO A 32 45.47 22.64 81.88
N THR A 33 44.62 23.67 82.01
CA THR A 33 43.31 23.78 81.33
C THR A 33 43.36 23.51 79.81
N ILE A 34 44.53 23.68 79.19
CA ILE A 34 44.83 23.36 77.80
C ILE A 34 44.67 21.86 77.48
N PHE A 35 45.07 20.95 78.36
CA PHE A 35 44.97 19.51 78.13
C PHE A 35 43.51 19.07 77.99
N TRP A 36 42.63 19.62 78.83
CA TRP A 36 41.19 19.34 78.77
C TRP A 36 40.55 19.85 77.49
N LYS A 37 40.92 21.06 77.03
CA LYS A 37 40.45 21.64 75.76
C LYS A 37 40.89 20.79 74.56
N VAL A 38 42.14 20.32 74.53
CA VAL A 38 42.66 19.46 73.45
C VAL A 38 41.98 18.09 73.46
N ALA A 39 41.77 17.48 74.63
CA ALA A 39 41.05 16.21 74.74
C ALA A 39 39.59 16.33 74.25
N ASN A 40 38.90 17.42 74.60
CA ASN A 40 37.54 17.68 74.10
C ASN A 40 37.50 17.89 72.59
N PHE A 41 38.44 18.67 72.04
CA PHE A 41 38.56 18.86 70.59
C PHE A 41 38.84 17.54 69.85
N ALA A 42 39.77 16.72 70.36
CA ALA A 42 40.06 15.41 69.79
C ALA A 42 38.86 14.46 69.86
N PHE A 43 38.12 14.46 70.98
CA PHE A 43 36.89 13.68 71.12
C PHE A 43 35.80 14.13 70.13
N PHE A 44 35.57 15.44 70.02
CA PHE A 44 34.60 16.01 69.08
C PHE A 44 34.98 15.69 67.62
N PHE A 45 36.26 15.87 67.25
CA PHE A 45 36.74 15.59 65.90
C PHE A 45 36.70 14.10 65.57
N GLY A 46 37.01 13.23 66.54
CA GLY A 46 36.87 11.78 66.42
C GLY A 46 35.41 11.35 66.20
N LEU A 47 34.48 11.91 66.98
CA LEU A 47 33.05 11.67 66.81
C LEU A 47 32.53 12.18 65.45
N LEU A 48 32.99 13.36 65.02
CA LEU A 48 32.65 13.96 63.74
C LEU A 48 33.16 13.09 62.57
N PHE A 49 34.42 12.63 62.65
CA PHE A 49 35.01 11.76 61.64
C PHE A 49 34.26 10.43 61.56
N PHE A 50 33.94 9.80 62.70
CA PHE A 50 33.17 8.56 62.74
C PHE A 50 31.76 8.72 62.12
N LEU A 51 31.09 9.84 62.41
CA LEU A 51 29.74 10.11 61.90
C LEU A 51 29.73 10.49 60.41
N LEU A 52 30.76 11.20 59.92
CA LEU A 52 30.81 11.75 58.56
C LEU A 52 31.52 10.83 57.55
N ALA A 53 32.46 10.00 57.98
CA ALA A 53 33.19 9.08 57.09
C ALA A 53 32.25 8.12 56.35
N ARG A 54 31.24 7.58 57.05
CA ARG A 54 30.24 6.66 56.45
C ARG A 54 29.35 7.33 55.39
N PRO A 55 28.66 8.46 55.64
CA PRO A 55 27.84 9.12 54.62
C PRO A 55 28.67 9.70 53.47
N ALA A 56 29.88 10.22 53.73
CA ALA A 56 30.76 10.71 52.69
C ALA A 56 31.19 9.59 51.73
N ALA A 57 31.67 8.45 52.26
CA ALA A 57 32.03 7.30 51.44
C ALA A 57 30.82 6.74 50.66
N LYS A 58 29.63 6.69 51.27
CA LYS A 58 28.40 6.26 50.60
C LYS A 58 28.00 7.21 49.46
N PHE A 59 28.17 8.53 49.64
CA PHE A 59 27.86 9.51 48.60
C PHE A 59 28.78 9.35 47.39
N PHE A 60 30.10 9.27 47.59
CA PHE A 60 31.05 9.09 46.48
C PHE A 60 30.84 7.75 45.75
N ARG A 61 30.58 6.66 46.50
CA ARG A 61 30.26 5.37 45.89
C ARG A 61 28.96 5.40 45.09
N SER A 62 27.90 5.99 45.64
CA SER A 62 26.62 6.15 44.94
C SER A 62 26.74 7.01 43.68
N ARG A 63 27.56 8.07 43.70
CA ARG A 63 27.84 8.89 42.50
C ARG A 63 28.61 8.10 41.45
N GLY A 64 29.61 7.32 41.85
CA GLY A 64 30.34 6.44 40.94
C GLY A 64 29.43 5.38 40.30
N GLU A 65 28.58 4.73 41.10
CA GLU A 65 27.60 3.76 40.61
C GLU A 65 26.58 4.41 39.67
N GLN A 66 26.08 5.61 39.97
CA GLN A 66 25.18 6.35 39.07
C GLN A 66 25.83 6.65 37.72
N ILE A 67 27.07 7.15 37.70
CA ILE A 67 27.79 7.45 36.46
C ILE A 67 28.06 6.17 35.66
N ALA A 68 28.46 5.08 36.34
CA ALA A 68 28.67 3.79 35.69
C ALA A 68 27.39 3.26 35.05
N THR A 69 26.25 3.35 35.74
CA THR A 69 24.94 2.96 35.21
C THR A 69 24.54 3.82 34.02
N GLN A 70 24.65 5.15 34.12
CA GLN A 70 24.34 6.06 33.01
C GLN A 70 25.20 5.79 31.77
N LEU A 71 26.50 5.51 31.97
CA LEU A 71 27.39 5.17 30.87
C LEU A 71 27.05 3.80 30.25
N ALA A 72 26.64 2.83 31.07
CA ALA A 72 26.20 1.52 30.58
C ALA A 72 24.90 1.62 29.78
N GLU A 73 23.94 2.41 30.26
CA GLU A 73 22.67 2.70 29.57
C GLU A 73 22.91 3.45 28.25
N ALA A 74 23.76 4.49 28.24
CA ALA A 74 24.12 5.21 27.02
C ALA A 74 24.76 4.29 25.98
N LYS A 75 25.66 3.38 26.40
CA LYS A 75 26.26 2.37 25.51
C LYS A 75 25.27 1.31 25.03
N ARG A 76 24.21 1.00 25.79
CA ARG A 76 23.13 0.11 25.33
C ARG A 76 22.26 0.82 24.30
N ALA A 77 21.80 2.03 24.60
CA ALA A 77 21.01 2.84 23.69
C ALA A 77 21.75 3.11 22.37
N GLN A 78 23.06 3.35 22.41
CA GLN A 78 23.86 3.51 21.19
C GLN A 78 23.87 2.22 20.35
N ARG A 79 24.07 1.05 20.98
CA ARG A 79 24.08 -0.23 20.26
C ARG A 79 22.71 -0.57 19.68
N GLU A 80 21.64 -0.37 20.43
CA GLU A 80 20.27 -0.56 19.94
C GLU A 80 19.96 0.38 18.76
N ALA A 81 20.42 1.64 18.82
CA ALA A 81 20.26 2.57 17.71
C ALA A 81 21.08 2.18 16.47
N GLU A 82 22.29 1.64 16.66
CA GLU A 82 23.13 1.13 15.58
C GLU A 82 22.53 -0.13 14.93
N GLU A 83 22.01 -1.05 15.73
CA GLU A 83 21.30 -2.25 15.27
C GLU A 83 20.03 -1.87 14.48
N LEU A 84 19.21 -0.97 15.01
CA LEU A 84 18.00 -0.49 14.32
C LEU A 84 18.35 0.21 13.01
N ARG A 85 19.42 1.00 12.97
CA ARG A 85 19.90 1.64 11.73
C ARG A 85 20.34 0.59 10.70
N ALA A 86 21.08 -0.42 11.13
CA ALA A 86 21.52 -1.50 10.25
C ALA A 86 20.31 -2.28 9.69
N GLU A 87 19.32 -2.58 10.53
CA GLU A 87 18.10 -3.25 10.11
C GLU A 87 17.29 -2.40 9.11
N MET A 88 17.08 -1.12 9.39
CA MET A 88 16.37 -0.21 8.49
C MET A 88 17.09 -0.05 7.16
N ASN A 89 18.41 0.07 7.16
CA ASN A 89 19.20 0.12 5.93
C ASN A 89 19.08 -1.18 5.12
N GLY A 90 19.08 -2.33 5.79
CA GLY A 90 18.83 -3.63 5.15
C GLY A 90 17.45 -3.71 4.51
N ARG A 91 16.41 -3.27 5.24
CA ARG A 91 15.03 -3.18 4.72
C ARG A 91 14.92 -2.24 3.52
N LEU A 92 15.56 -1.08 3.56
CA LEU A 92 15.57 -0.12 2.45
C LEU A 92 16.26 -0.70 1.20
N ALA A 93 17.36 -1.42 1.37
CA ALA A 93 18.04 -2.10 0.28
C ALA A 93 17.17 -3.20 -0.34
N ALA A 94 16.49 -3.99 0.49
CA ALA A 94 15.53 -5.01 0.03
C ALA A 94 14.36 -4.38 -0.73
N LEU A 95 13.74 -3.33 -0.18
CA LEU A 95 12.67 -2.58 -0.86
C LEU A 95 13.12 -2.03 -2.22
N SER A 96 14.34 -1.49 -2.30
CA SER A 96 14.89 -0.98 -3.56
C SER A 96 15.02 -2.08 -4.62
N GLY A 97 15.39 -3.29 -4.20
CA GLY A 97 15.42 -4.47 -5.08
C GLY A 97 14.01 -4.92 -5.50
N GLU A 98 13.07 -4.95 -4.57
CA GLU A 98 11.66 -5.30 -4.85
C GLU A 98 11.02 -4.30 -5.82
N ILE A 99 11.28 -3.00 -5.67
CA ILE A 99 10.78 -1.96 -6.58
C ILE A 99 11.31 -2.18 -7.99
N LYS A 100 12.60 -2.48 -8.16
CA LYS A 100 13.17 -2.77 -9.48
C LYS A 100 12.55 -4.02 -10.10
N ALA A 101 12.41 -5.09 -9.33
CA ALA A 101 11.77 -6.32 -9.78
C ALA A 101 10.28 -6.12 -10.11
N LEU A 102 9.59 -5.23 -9.38
CA LEU A 102 8.21 -4.85 -9.68
C LEU A 102 8.14 -4.05 -10.99
N GLN A 103 9.04 -3.10 -11.19
CA GLN A 103 9.08 -2.29 -12.40
C GLN A 103 9.36 -3.14 -13.65
N GLU A 104 10.30 -4.09 -13.57
CA GLU A 104 10.57 -5.04 -14.65
C GLU A 104 9.36 -5.94 -14.96
N ARG A 105 8.66 -6.43 -13.91
CA ARG A 105 7.44 -7.22 -14.08
C ARG A 105 6.33 -6.42 -14.74
N LEU A 106 6.06 -5.21 -14.25
CA LEU A 106 5.04 -4.32 -14.82
C LEU A 106 5.35 -3.94 -16.27
N HIS A 107 6.63 -3.74 -16.60
CA HIS A 107 7.02 -3.46 -17.98
C HIS A 107 6.75 -4.67 -18.89
N ASN A 108 7.17 -5.88 -18.49
CA ASN A 108 6.97 -7.09 -19.28
C ASN A 108 5.47 -7.46 -19.40
N GLU A 109 4.70 -7.32 -18.32
CA GLU A 109 3.25 -7.50 -18.33
C GLU A 109 2.58 -6.47 -19.24
N GLY A 110 2.98 -5.20 -19.17
CA GLY A 110 2.47 -4.14 -20.04
C GLY A 110 2.75 -4.39 -21.52
N GLU A 111 3.95 -4.84 -21.88
CA GLU A 111 4.27 -5.19 -23.27
C GLU A 111 3.47 -6.40 -23.76
N ARG A 112 3.31 -7.44 -22.94
CA ARG A 112 2.48 -8.61 -23.27
C ARG A 112 1.01 -8.25 -23.45
N GLU A 113 0.47 -7.43 -22.56
CA GLU A 113 -0.91 -6.98 -22.62
C GLU A 113 -1.14 -6.08 -23.84
N ARG A 114 -0.19 -5.19 -24.15
CA ARG A 114 -0.19 -4.40 -25.38
C ARG A 114 -0.23 -5.30 -26.62
N GLU A 115 0.64 -6.30 -26.71
CA GLU A 115 0.64 -7.25 -27.83
C GLU A 115 -0.66 -8.06 -27.91
N ALA A 116 -1.26 -8.42 -26.77
CA ALA A 116 -2.53 -9.11 -26.73
C ALA A 116 -3.68 -8.22 -27.24
N LEU A 117 -3.73 -6.96 -26.81
CA LEU A 117 -4.72 -5.97 -27.26
C LEU A 117 -4.61 -5.70 -28.75
N VAL A 118 -3.39 -5.54 -29.27
CA VAL A 118 -3.17 -5.35 -30.72
C VAL A 118 -3.67 -6.57 -31.50
N ARG A 119 -3.29 -7.79 -31.09
CA ARG A 119 -3.76 -9.02 -31.75
C ARG A 119 -5.27 -9.19 -31.69
N GLN A 120 -5.89 -8.85 -30.56
CA GLN A 120 -7.34 -8.87 -30.43
C GLN A 120 -7.99 -7.85 -31.36
N GLY A 121 -7.47 -6.62 -31.39
CA GLY A 121 -7.94 -5.57 -32.29
C GLY A 121 -7.85 -5.96 -33.76
N ASP A 122 -6.73 -6.56 -34.19
CA ASP A 122 -6.54 -7.04 -35.56
C ASP A 122 -7.52 -8.18 -35.91
N ALA A 123 -7.73 -9.11 -34.98
CA ALA A 123 -8.68 -10.21 -35.17
C ALA A 123 -10.13 -9.71 -35.25
N GLU A 124 -10.50 -8.74 -34.41
CA GLU A 124 -11.82 -8.11 -34.44
C GLU A 124 -12.03 -7.30 -35.72
N ALA A 125 -11.02 -6.54 -36.15
CA ALA A 125 -11.05 -5.80 -37.41
C ALA A 125 -11.24 -6.75 -38.60
N ALA A 126 -10.45 -7.83 -38.68
CA ALA A 126 -10.58 -8.82 -39.75
C ALA A 126 -11.96 -9.49 -39.75
N ARG A 127 -12.50 -9.82 -38.57
CA ARG A 127 -13.84 -10.39 -38.42
C ARG A 127 -14.91 -9.40 -38.90
N LEU A 128 -14.80 -8.12 -38.53
CA LEU A 128 -15.73 -7.07 -38.93
C LEU A 128 -15.69 -6.85 -40.45
N THR A 129 -14.50 -6.77 -41.05
CA THR A 129 -14.35 -6.66 -42.50
C THR A 129 -15.01 -7.82 -43.22
N GLY A 130 -14.78 -9.07 -42.77
CA GLY A 130 -15.42 -10.23 -43.35
C GLY A 130 -16.96 -10.21 -43.23
N GLN A 131 -17.50 -9.70 -42.11
CA GLN A 131 -18.94 -9.52 -41.94
C GLN A 131 -19.50 -8.45 -42.89
N ILE A 132 -18.80 -7.32 -43.05
CA ILE A 132 -19.19 -6.25 -43.96
C ILE A 132 -19.19 -6.74 -45.41
N GLU A 133 -18.17 -7.49 -45.84
CA GLU A 133 -18.09 -8.04 -47.19
C GLU A 133 -19.25 -9.02 -47.48
N GLN A 134 -19.56 -9.91 -46.52
CA GLN A 134 -20.68 -10.83 -46.65
C GLN A 134 -22.03 -10.10 -46.71
N GLU A 135 -22.23 -9.11 -45.85
CA GLU A 135 -23.44 -8.28 -45.84
C GLU A 135 -23.58 -7.48 -47.14
N ALA A 136 -22.49 -6.88 -47.63
CA ALA A 136 -22.46 -6.18 -48.90
C ALA A 136 -22.82 -7.10 -50.07
N ALA A 137 -22.24 -8.30 -50.13
CA ALA A 137 -22.56 -9.28 -51.16
C ALA A 137 -24.03 -9.70 -51.14
N ARG A 138 -24.60 -9.92 -49.94
CA ARG A 138 -26.04 -10.21 -49.76
C ARG A 138 -26.90 -9.05 -50.27
N ARG A 139 -26.60 -7.82 -49.87
CA ARG A 139 -27.36 -6.64 -50.31
C ARG A 139 -27.31 -6.43 -51.83
N VAL A 140 -26.16 -6.67 -52.46
CA VAL A 140 -26.04 -6.62 -53.92
C VAL A 140 -26.88 -7.71 -54.58
N ALA A 141 -26.86 -8.93 -54.06
CA ALA A 141 -27.68 -10.03 -54.58
C ALA A 141 -29.19 -9.75 -54.41
N ASP A 142 -29.60 -9.17 -53.29
CA ASP A 142 -30.99 -8.80 -53.02
C ASP A 142 -31.46 -7.66 -53.94
N ALA A 143 -30.64 -6.62 -54.10
CA ALA A 143 -30.93 -5.51 -55.01
C ALA A 143 -31.07 -5.99 -56.47
N ARG A 144 -30.19 -6.90 -56.93
CA ARG A 144 -30.30 -7.51 -58.26
C ARG A 144 -31.59 -8.30 -58.43
N ARG A 145 -32.00 -9.07 -57.43
CA ARG A 145 -33.26 -9.83 -57.45
C ARG A 145 -34.48 -8.91 -57.50
N GLN A 146 -34.48 -7.83 -56.73
CA GLN A 146 -35.55 -6.83 -56.75
C GLN A 146 -35.64 -6.15 -58.13
N LEU A 147 -34.51 -5.68 -58.68
CA LEU A 147 -34.49 -5.07 -60.01
C LEU A 147 -34.95 -6.03 -61.12
N ALA A 148 -34.57 -7.31 -61.05
CA ALA A 148 -35.02 -8.31 -62.02
C ALA A 148 -36.54 -8.54 -61.92
N ALA A 149 -37.10 -8.58 -60.71
CA ALA A 149 -38.53 -8.72 -60.48
C ALA A 149 -39.32 -7.50 -61.00
N GLU A 150 -38.83 -6.29 -60.73
CA GLU A 150 -39.43 -5.06 -61.25
C GLU A 150 -39.38 -5.00 -62.78
N ALA A 151 -38.24 -5.31 -63.38
CA ALA A 151 -38.09 -5.34 -64.83
C ALA A 151 -39.02 -6.39 -65.48
N ALA A 152 -39.16 -7.56 -64.87
CA ALA A 152 -40.08 -8.60 -65.34
C ALA A 152 -41.54 -8.13 -65.26
N SER A 153 -41.93 -7.42 -64.19
CA SER A 153 -43.26 -6.83 -64.06
C SER A 153 -43.52 -5.82 -65.16
N VAL A 154 -42.61 -4.87 -65.37
CA VAL A 154 -42.75 -3.83 -66.41
C VAL A 154 -42.81 -4.44 -67.81
N ALA A 155 -41.98 -5.46 -68.08
CA ALA A 155 -42.00 -6.16 -69.36
C ALA A 155 -43.33 -6.91 -69.58
N ALA A 156 -43.88 -7.54 -68.54
CA ALA A 156 -45.18 -8.20 -68.59
C ALA A 156 -46.31 -7.20 -68.85
N ASP A 157 -46.30 -6.05 -68.18
CA ASP A 157 -47.29 -4.98 -68.36
C ASP A 157 -47.24 -4.44 -69.80
N LEU A 158 -46.05 -4.18 -70.33
CA LEU A 158 -45.86 -3.73 -71.71
C LEU A 158 -46.30 -4.79 -72.73
N ALA A 159 -46.00 -6.07 -72.45
CA ALA A 159 -46.44 -7.17 -73.29
C ALA A 159 -47.97 -7.27 -73.32
N ILE A 160 -48.65 -7.11 -72.18
CA ILE A 160 -50.11 -7.06 -72.11
C ILE A 160 -50.66 -5.88 -72.94
N GLU A 161 -50.07 -4.69 -72.81
CA GLU A 161 -50.51 -3.51 -73.56
C GLU A 161 -50.35 -3.69 -75.07
N LEU A 162 -49.19 -4.19 -75.52
CA LEU A 162 -48.93 -4.49 -76.93
C LEU A 162 -49.89 -5.57 -77.46
N LEU A 163 -50.09 -6.63 -76.67
CA LEU A 163 -51.00 -7.71 -77.02
C LEU A 163 -52.42 -7.18 -77.20
N GLN A 164 -52.91 -6.29 -76.31
CA GLN A 164 -54.23 -5.67 -76.45
C GLN A 164 -54.35 -4.79 -77.71
N ARG A 165 -53.27 -4.12 -78.13
CA ARG A 165 -53.28 -3.23 -79.31
C ARG A 165 -53.22 -3.98 -80.64
N GLU A 166 -52.42 -5.04 -80.72
CA GLU A 166 -52.11 -5.73 -81.97
C GLU A 166 -52.93 -7.02 -82.20
N LEU A 167 -53.69 -7.51 -81.22
CA LEU A 167 -54.41 -8.79 -81.38
C LEU A 167 -55.58 -8.69 -82.37
N THR A 168 -55.49 -9.49 -83.44
CA THR A 168 -56.55 -9.62 -84.44
C THR A 168 -57.59 -10.69 -84.06
N ALA A 169 -58.71 -10.75 -84.80
CA ALA A 169 -59.75 -11.74 -84.57
C ALA A 169 -59.27 -13.17 -84.92
N GLU A 170 -58.50 -13.34 -86.00
CA GLU A 170 -57.90 -14.64 -86.35
C GLU A 170 -56.94 -15.13 -85.26
N ASP A 171 -56.18 -14.25 -84.62
CA ASP A 171 -55.25 -14.62 -83.54
C ASP A 171 -56.00 -15.16 -82.32
N ARG A 172 -57.17 -14.60 -81.96
CA ARG A 172 -58.00 -15.09 -80.84
C ARG A 172 -58.51 -16.50 -81.11
N GLU A 173 -59.00 -16.75 -82.32
CA GLU A 173 -59.53 -18.05 -82.69
C GLU A 173 -58.44 -19.12 -82.73
N ARG A 174 -57.25 -18.76 -83.24
CA ARG A 174 -56.07 -19.63 -83.20
C ARG A 174 -55.66 -19.99 -81.77
N ILE A 175 -55.56 -19.00 -80.88
CA ILE A 175 -55.24 -19.21 -79.46
C ILE A 175 -56.28 -20.13 -78.79
N PHE A 176 -57.57 -19.91 -79.06
CA PHE A 176 -58.64 -20.73 -78.51
C PHE A 176 -58.52 -22.20 -78.95
N ARG A 177 -58.30 -22.44 -80.24
CA ARG A 177 -58.11 -23.78 -80.80
C ARG A 177 -56.90 -24.50 -80.20
N THR A 178 -55.74 -23.83 -80.14
CA THR A 178 -54.51 -24.41 -79.56
C THR A 178 -54.64 -24.66 -78.06
N THR A 179 -55.41 -23.85 -77.33
CA THR A 179 -55.68 -24.08 -75.90
C THR A 179 -56.55 -25.32 -75.69
N LEU A 180 -57.58 -25.51 -76.53
CA LEU A 180 -58.41 -26.71 -76.49
C LEU A 180 -57.59 -27.97 -76.79
N GLU A 181 -56.72 -27.93 -77.80
CA GLU A 181 -55.82 -29.05 -78.15
C GLU A 181 -54.88 -29.42 -76.98
N ARG A 182 -54.29 -28.43 -76.30
CA ARG A 182 -53.41 -28.68 -75.14
C ARG A 182 -54.15 -29.24 -73.92
N LEU A 183 -55.38 -28.78 -73.67
CA LEU A 183 -56.20 -29.32 -72.58
C LEU A 183 -56.60 -30.76 -72.85
N ASP A 184 -56.89 -31.10 -74.11
CA ASP A 184 -57.20 -32.47 -74.53
C ASP A 184 -55.96 -33.39 -74.40
N GLU A 185 -54.76 -32.90 -74.75
CA GLU A 185 -53.50 -33.62 -74.53
C GLU A 185 -53.19 -33.87 -73.05
N GLN A 186 -53.43 -32.89 -72.16
CA GLN A 186 -53.24 -33.07 -70.71
C GLN A 186 -54.29 -34.03 -70.11
N ALA A 187 -55.53 -33.99 -70.60
CA ALA A 187 -56.58 -34.93 -70.20
C ALA A 187 -56.30 -36.36 -70.70
N ALA A 188 -55.76 -36.51 -71.91
CA ALA A 188 -55.35 -37.81 -72.45
C ALA A 188 -54.05 -38.35 -71.83
N GLY A 189 -53.15 -37.48 -71.37
CA GLY A 189 -51.91 -37.85 -70.67
C GLY A 189 -52.10 -38.23 -69.20
N GLY A 190 -53.15 -37.73 -68.53
CA GLY A 190 -53.50 -38.09 -67.16
C GLY A 190 -54.32 -39.38 -67.00
N ALA A 191 -54.73 -40.01 -68.11
CA ALA A 191 -55.51 -41.25 -68.14
C ALA A 191 -54.65 -42.51 -68.36
N ARG A 192 -53.34 -42.44 -68.09
CA ARG A 192 -52.40 -43.57 -68.09
C ARG A 192 -51.69 -43.70 -66.75
#